data_AF-A0A536D0E3-F1
#
_entry.id   AF-A0A536D0E3-F1
#
_cell.length_a   1.000
_cell.length_b   1.000
_cell.length_c   1.000
_cell.angle_alpha   90.00
_cell.angle_beta   90.00
_cell.angle_gamma   90.00
#
_symmetry.space_group_name_H-M   'P 1'
#
loop_
_entity.id
_entity.type
_entity.pdbx_description
1 polymer ?
#
loop_
_entity_poly.entity_id
_entity_poly.type
_entity_poly.pdbx_seq_one_letter_code
_entity_poly.pdbx_strand_id
1 'polypeptide(L)'
;MLTGHSVRSFLVGGVVACLLILVFVPPLALLHRQDLPLERRFGALAVALVARLQAGGATNPFGAGARVSEPAPAAYIGSCAVCHGPNGDGRGIFGPDTYPNATDLRGEDAKALSDAELFWITKNGLAFTAMPGFASQYADIDIWDLVSYLRALQDGSARPLSIPAPATAQLAFADPRGGAAQRGAAVYFAAGCAACHGPVGDGPADLAIPGRLEILVVREGGRGMPKYGLDRISEIELADLRAYVETFAGR
;
A
#
# COMPACT_ATOMS: atom_id res chain seq x y z
N MET A 1 -55.57 19.35 17.83
CA MET A 1 -55.80 18.41 16.72
C MET A 1 -55.20 19.02 15.47
N LEU A 2 -54.05 18.51 15.01
CA LEU A 2 -53.48 18.90 13.71
C LEU A 2 -54.46 18.43 12.61
N THR A 3 -55.01 19.36 11.83
CA THR A 3 -55.96 19.05 10.76
C THR A 3 -55.27 18.21 9.69
N GLY A 4 -55.96 17.23 9.08
CA GLY A 4 -55.35 16.30 8.11
C GLY A 4 -54.63 16.94 6.91
N HIS A 5 -54.94 18.21 6.61
CA HIS A 5 -54.20 19.01 5.62
C HIS A 5 -52.78 19.37 6.07
N SER A 6 -52.58 19.72 7.35
CA SER A 6 -51.26 20.06 7.90
C SER A 6 -50.30 18.87 7.90
N VAL A 7 -50.82 17.67 8.17
CA VAL A 7 -50.04 16.42 8.16
C VAL A 7 -49.62 16.05 6.73
N ARG A 8 -50.51 16.22 5.74
CA ARG A 8 -50.23 15.89 4.35
C ARG A 8 -49.20 16.83 3.72
N SER A 9 -49.28 18.13 4.00
CA SER A 9 -48.27 19.11 3.57
C SER A 9 -46.90 18.86 4.21
N PHE A 10 -46.87 18.46 5.49
CA PHE A 10 -45.63 18.10 6.17
C PHE A 10 -44.97 16.86 5.56
N LEU A 11 -45.75 15.83 5.25
CA LEU A 11 -45.24 14.62 4.58
C LEU A 11 -44.72 14.89 3.17
N VAL A 12 -45.44 15.67 2.36
CA VAL A 12 -45.00 16.04 1.01
C VAL A 12 -43.72 16.88 1.08
N GLY A 13 -43.66 17.85 1.99
CA GLY A 13 -42.45 18.66 2.22
C GLY A 13 -41.25 17.81 2.63
N GLY A 14 -41.44 16.83 3.53
CA GLY A 14 -40.40 15.91 3.96
C GLY A 14 -39.86 15.03 2.83
N VAL A 15 -40.74 14.51 1.98
CA VAL A 15 -40.34 13.71 0.79
C VAL A 15 -39.56 14.56 -0.20
N VAL A 16 -40.04 15.77 -0.51
CA VAL A 16 -39.34 16.70 -1.41
C VAL A 16 -37.95 17.05 -0.84
N ALA A 17 -37.85 17.35 0.45
CA ALA A 17 -36.56 17.63 1.09
C ALA A 17 -35.60 16.44 1.00
N CYS A 18 -36.07 15.21 1.23
CA CYS A 18 -35.26 13.99 1.09
C CYS A 18 -34.79 13.79 -0.35
N LEU A 19 -35.66 14.01 -1.34
CA LEU A 19 -35.29 13.91 -2.76
C LEU A 19 -34.25 14.96 -3.14
N LEU A 20 -34.41 16.20 -2.68
CA LEU A 20 -33.41 17.25 -2.89
C LEU A 20 -32.07 16.88 -2.26
N ILE A 21 -32.06 16.34 -1.03
CA ILE A 21 -30.83 15.86 -0.39
C ILE A 21 -30.18 14.75 -1.22
N LEU A 22 -30.94 13.74 -1.66
CA LEU A 22 -30.43 12.63 -2.46
C LEU A 22 -29.91 13.04 -3.83
N VAL A 23 -30.45 14.10 -4.42
CA VAL A 23 -30.04 14.61 -5.75
C VAL A 23 -28.84 15.55 -5.64
N PHE A 24 -28.82 16.45 -4.65
CA PHE A 24 -27.84 17.53 -4.58
C PHE A 24 -26.66 17.25 -3.65
N VAL A 25 -26.82 16.48 -2.58
CA VAL A 25 -25.73 16.22 -1.63
C VAL A 25 -24.65 15.30 -2.20
N PRO A 26 -24.94 14.18 -2.90
CA PRO A 26 -23.88 13.33 -3.44
C PRO A 26 -22.96 14.05 -4.45
N PRO A 27 -23.46 14.83 -5.42
CA PRO A 27 -22.59 15.61 -6.31
C PRO A 27 -21.73 16.63 -5.56
N LEU A 28 -22.26 17.26 -4.52
CA LEU A 28 -21.51 18.20 -3.68
C LEU A 28 -20.46 17.48 -2.81
N ALA A 29 -20.75 16.26 -2.34
CA ALA A 29 -19.79 15.43 -1.61
C ALA A 29 -18.59 15.04 -2.50
N LEU A 30 -18.78 14.92 -3.82
CA LEU A 30 -17.66 14.68 -4.74
C LEU A 30 -16.72 15.89 -4.93
N LEU A 31 -17.07 17.07 -4.39
CA LEU A 31 -16.22 18.27 -4.50
C LEU A 31 -15.08 18.30 -3.46
N HIS A 32 -15.18 17.58 -2.35
CA HIS A 32 -14.08 17.50 -1.39
C HIS A 32 -13.25 16.23 -1.65
N ARG A 33 -11.94 16.34 -1.42
CA ARG A 33 -11.00 15.22 -1.47
C ARG A 33 -10.36 14.90 -0.12
N GLN A 34 -10.73 15.63 0.92
CA GLN A 34 -10.23 15.40 2.28
C GLN A 34 -11.29 14.63 3.06
N ASP A 35 -10.87 13.57 3.75
CA ASP A 35 -11.77 12.80 4.60
C ASP A 35 -12.21 13.65 5.79
N LEU A 36 -13.49 14.01 5.84
CA LEU A 36 -14.07 14.72 6.97
C LEU A 36 -14.09 13.81 8.22
N PRO A 37 -14.07 14.36 9.45
CA PRO A 37 -14.04 13.54 10.66
C PRO A 37 -15.19 12.52 10.77
N LEU A 38 -16.37 12.86 10.26
CA LEU A 38 -17.52 11.94 10.24
C LEU A 38 -17.36 10.83 9.20
N GLU A 39 -16.79 11.14 8.05
CA GLU A 39 -16.51 10.14 7.00
C GLU A 39 -15.46 9.15 7.46
N ARG A 40 -14.40 9.61 8.14
CA ARG A 40 -13.39 8.74 8.73
C ARG A 40 -14.00 7.75 9.73
N ARG A 41 -14.85 8.25 10.63
CA ARG A 41 -15.56 7.41 11.62
C ARG A 41 -16.50 6.43 10.95
N PHE A 42 -17.27 6.88 9.96
CA PHE A 42 -18.16 6.02 9.20
C PHE A 42 -17.39 4.93 8.47
N GLY A 43 -16.28 5.29 7.79
CA GLY A 43 -15.39 4.37 7.10
C GLY A 43 -14.80 3.33 8.04
N ALA A 44 -14.24 3.75 9.18
CA ALA A 44 -13.70 2.83 10.19
C ALA A 44 -14.75 1.84 10.70
N LEU A 45 -15.96 2.32 11.01
CA LEU A 45 -17.06 1.46 11.44
C LEU A 45 -17.52 0.49 10.35
N ALA A 46 -17.63 0.96 9.11
CA ALA A 46 -18.02 0.13 7.97
C ALA A 46 -16.99 -0.97 7.70
N VAL A 47 -15.70 -0.62 7.70
CA VAL A 47 -14.59 -1.57 7.52
C VAL A 47 -14.59 -2.60 8.64
N ALA A 48 -14.66 -2.18 9.90
CA ALA A 48 -14.69 -3.08 11.05
C ALA A 48 -15.89 -4.03 11.01
N LEU A 49 -17.09 -3.52 10.69
CA LEU A 49 -18.29 -4.34 10.57
C LEU A 49 -18.15 -5.39 9.45
N VAL A 50 -17.74 -4.97 8.26
CA VAL A 50 -17.59 -5.88 7.11
C VAL A 50 -16.51 -6.93 7.40
N ALA A 51 -15.35 -6.51 7.91
CA ALA A 51 -14.28 -7.43 8.26
C ALA A 51 -14.75 -8.45 9.31
N ARG A 52 -15.46 -8.01 10.36
CA ARG A 52 -15.99 -8.90 11.39
C ARG A 52 -16.97 -9.94 10.85
N LEU A 53 -17.82 -9.53 9.91
CA LEU A 53 -18.79 -10.42 9.29
C LEU A 53 -18.15 -11.44 8.34
N GLN A 54 -17.00 -11.11 7.75
CA GLN A 54 -16.39 -11.88 6.67
C GLN A 54 -15.13 -12.68 7.07
N ALA A 55 -14.40 -12.23 8.09
CA ALA A 55 -13.14 -12.84 8.52
C ALA A 55 -13.31 -14.27 9.09
N GLY A 56 -14.50 -14.60 9.59
CA GLY A 56 -14.75 -15.88 10.23
C GLY A 56 -13.91 -16.08 11.49
N GLY A 57 -13.63 -17.33 11.83
CA GLY A 57 -12.85 -17.73 13.02
C GLY A 57 -11.42 -18.14 12.72
N ALA A 58 -10.82 -17.65 11.63
CA ALA A 58 -9.46 -18.02 11.25
C ALA A 58 -8.47 -17.55 12.33
N THR A 59 -7.47 -18.37 12.64
CA THR A 59 -6.46 -18.07 13.66
C THR A 59 -5.11 -17.89 13.01
N ASN A 60 -4.34 -16.92 13.52
CA ASN A 60 -2.99 -16.69 13.06
C ASN A 60 -2.13 -17.92 13.42
N PRO A 61 -1.59 -18.66 12.43
CA PRO A 61 -0.84 -19.89 12.66
C PRO A 61 0.48 -19.66 13.40
N PHE A 62 0.97 -18.42 13.46
CA PHE A 62 2.22 -18.07 14.14
C PHE A 62 2.04 -17.76 15.64
N GLY A 63 0.79 -17.62 16.10
CA GLY A 63 0.46 -17.36 17.51
C GLY A 63 0.84 -15.97 18.04
N ALA A 64 0.51 -15.70 19.31
CA ALA A 64 0.88 -14.47 20.00
C ALA A 64 2.38 -14.51 20.34
N GLY A 65 3.20 -13.80 19.57
CA GLY A 65 4.66 -13.84 19.65
C GLY A 65 5.34 -14.37 18.39
N ALA A 66 4.60 -14.48 17.28
CA ALA A 66 5.10 -14.78 15.95
C ALA A 66 6.46 -14.11 15.68
N ARG A 67 7.50 -14.91 15.50
CA ARG A 67 8.73 -14.42 14.89
C ARG A 67 8.35 -14.05 13.47
N VAL A 68 8.28 -12.76 13.20
CA VAL A 68 8.19 -12.21 11.84
C VAL A 68 9.24 -12.93 11.00
N SER A 69 8.82 -13.57 9.91
CA SER A 69 9.79 -14.22 9.05
C SER A 69 10.66 -13.16 8.35
N GLU A 70 11.93 -13.49 8.06
CA GLU A 70 12.87 -12.57 7.40
C GLU A 70 12.29 -11.91 6.12
N PRO A 71 11.50 -12.60 5.26
CA PRO A 71 10.84 -12.00 4.09
C PRO A 71 9.72 -10.97 4.37
N ALA A 72 9.07 -10.99 5.53
CA ALA A 72 7.86 -10.19 5.77
C ALA A 72 8.10 -8.67 5.65
N PRO A 73 9.18 -8.10 6.21
CA PRO A 73 9.48 -6.68 6.10
C PRO A 73 9.64 -6.21 4.65
N ALA A 74 10.33 -6.97 3.80
CA ALA A 74 10.49 -6.60 2.39
C ALA A 74 9.19 -6.73 1.58
N ALA A 75 8.41 -7.78 1.83
CA ALA A 75 7.08 -7.91 1.25
C ALA A 75 6.17 -6.73 1.64
N TYR A 76 6.22 -6.30 2.91
CA TYR A 76 5.52 -5.11 3.37
C TYR A 76 5.99 -3.83 2.67
N ILE A 77 7.31 -3.64 2.48
CA ILE A 77 7.85 -2.49 1.74
C ILE A 77 7.31 -2.45 0.31
N GLY A 78 7.34 -3.59 -0.38
CA GLY A 78 6.93 -3.68 -1.78
C GLY A 78 5.41 -3.61 -2.02
N SER A 79 4.59 -4.01 -1.04
CA SER A 79 3.14 -4.11 -1.22
C SER A 79 2.31 -3.13 -0.38
N CYS A 80 2.74 -2.80 0.84
CA CYS A 80 1.94 -2.04 1.79
C CYS A 80 2.48 -0.62 2.01
N ALA A 81 3.80 -0.48 2.13
CA ALA A 81 4.45 0.78 2.51
C ALA A 81 4.28 1.90 1.48
N VAL A 82 4.00 1.57 0.22
CA VAL A 82 3.76 2.57 -0.83
C VAL A 82 2.55 3.48 -0.48
N CYS A 83 1.55 2.93 0.20
CA CYS A 83 0.40 3.68 0.71
C CYS A 83 0.52 3.93 2.22
N HIS A 84 0.85 2.90 3.00
CA HIS A 84 0.82 2.96 4.46
C HIS A 84 2.12 3.46 5.10
N GLY A 85 3.17 3.72 4.33
CA GLY A 85 4.48 4.11 4.82
C GLY A 85 5.30 2.93 5.37
N PRO A 86 6.64 3.02 5.39
CA PRO A 86 7.51 1.94 5.85
C PRO A 86 7.33 1.62 7.33
N ASN A 87 6.89 2.59 8.12
CA ASN A 87 6.57 2.45 9.54
C ASN A 87 5.07 2.15 9.78
N GLY A 88 4.20 2.23 8.78
CA GLY A 88 2.75 2.02 8.92
C GLY A 88 1.96 3.24 9.37
N ASP A 89 2.47 4.47 9.24
CA ASP A 89 1.82 5.71 9.67
C ASP A 89 0.81 6.31 8.68
N GLY A 90 0.51 5.63 7.56
CA GLY A 90 -0.39 6.10 6.52
C GLY A 90 0.21 7.16 5.59
N ARG A 91 1.52 7.45 5.72
CA ARG A 91 2.22 8.50 4.95
C ARG A 91 3.16 7.91 3.89
N GLY A 92 2.76 6.79 3.29
CA GLY A 92 3.41 6.31 2.08
C GLY A 92 3.30 7.33 0.95
N ILE A 93 4.13 7.20 -0.08
CA ILE A 93 4.18 8.16 -1.19
C ILE A 93 2.82 8.42 -1.85
N PHE A 94 1.94 7.41 -1.91
CA PHE A 94 0.58 7.56 -2.43
C PHE A 94 -0.48 7.72 -1.34
N GLY A 95 -0.17 7.46 -0.07
CA GLY A 95 -1.15 7.39 1.01
C GLY A 95 -2.01 8.65 1.19
N PRO A 96 -1.43 9.86 1.18
CA PRO A 96 -2.18 11.11 1.23
C PRO A 96 -3.00 11.45 -0.02
N ASP A 97 -2.74 10.75 -1.14
CA ASP A 97 -3.38 10.99 -2.44
C ASP A 97 -4.46 9.94 -2.78
N THR A 98 -4.67 8.94 -1.92
CA THR A 98 -5.81 8.01 -2.04
C THR A 98 -7.08 8.62 -1.45
N TYR A 99 -8.24 8.13 -1.88
CA TYR A 99 -9.51 8.44 -1.21
C TYR A 99 -10.25 7.16 -0.81
N PRO A 100 -10.53 6.94 0.48
CA PRO A 100 -10.01 7.72 1.61
C PRO A 100 -8.47 7.66 1.69
N ASN A 101 -7.85 8.55 2.47
CA ASN A 101 -6.40 8.47 2.71
C ASN A 101 -6.03 7.11 3.29
N ALA A 102 -4.82 6.63 2.99
CA ALA A 102 -4.32 5.39 3.56
C ALA A 102 -4.34 5.44 5.09
N THR A 103 -4.89 4.40 5.71
CA THR A 103 -5.03 4.30 7.16
C THR A 103 -3.66 4.30 7.84
N ASP A 104 -3.53 5.03 8.94
CA ASP A 104 -2.45 4.82 9.91
C ASP A 104 -2.66 3.45 10.57
N LEU A 105 -1.87 2.48 10.12
CA LEU A 105 -1.94 1.10 10.60
C LEU A 105 -1.47 0.95 12.05
N ARG A 106 -0.85 1.99 12.63
CA ARG A 106 -0.49 2.05 14.05
C ARG A 106 -1.55 2.75 14.90
N GLY A 107 -2.57 3.31 14.26
CA GLY A 107 -3.70 3.98 14.91
C GLY A 107 -4.63 3.01 15.63
N GLU A 108 -5.46 3.55 16.53
CA GLU A 108 -6.38 2.77 17.37
C GLU A 108 -7.39 1.96 16.54
N ASP A 109 -7.92 2.53 15.45
CA ASP A 109 -8.89 1.83 14.59
C ASP A 109 -8.28 0.55 13.98
N ALA A 110 -7.04 0.62 13.50
CA ALA A 110 -6.34 -0.54 12.94
C ALA A 110 -5.91 -1.54 14.01
N LYS A 111 -5.54 -1.05 15.21
CA LYS A 111 -5.19 -1.91 16.36
C LYS A 111 -6.40 -2.67 16.91
N ALA A 112 -7.59 -2.08 16.86
CA ALA A 112 -8.83 -2.67 17.35
C ALA A 112 -9.31 -3.87 16.52
N LEU A 113 -8.90 -3.95 15.25
CA LEU A 113 -9.15 -5.12 14.41
C LEU A 113 -8.38 -6.33 14.96
N SER A 114 -8.99 -7.51 14.92
CA SER A 114 -8.37 -8.80 15.19
C SER A 114 -7.46 -9.25 14.05
N ASP A 115 -6.59 -10.22 14.31
CA ASP A 115 -5.71 -10.78 13.28
C ASP A 115 -6.49 -11.39 12.10
N ALA A 116 -7.64 -12.01 12.38
CA ALA A 116 -8.52 -12.56 11.33
C ALA A 116 -9.10 -11.46 10.44
N GLU A 117 -9.49 -10.33 11.03
CA GLU A 117 -10.00 -9.17 10.30
C GLU A 117 -8.90 -8.52 9.45
N LEU A 118 -7.69 -8.34 10.01
CA LEU A 118 -6.54 -7.84 9.25
C LEU A 118 -6.15 -8.79 8.11
N PHE A 119 -6.14 -10.10 8.36
CA PHE A 119 -5.89 -11.11 7.33
C PHE A 119 -6.92 -11.03 6.20
N TRP A 120 -8.21 -10.94 6.55
CA TRP A 120 -9.27 -10.85 5.56
C TRP A 120 -9.16 -9.57 4.72
N ILE A 121 -8.89 -8.42 5.35
CA ILE A 121 -8.69 -7.14 4.66
C ILE A 121 -7.49 -7.23 3.71
N THR A 122 -6.33 -7.70 4.17
CA THR A 122 -5.14 -7.83 3.33
C THR A 122 -5.38 -8.79 2.17
N LYS A 123 -6.04 -9.92 2.43
CA LYS A 123 -6.32 -10.92 1.39
C LYS A 123 -7.27 -10.41 0.31
N ASN A 124 -8.34 -9.72 0.70
CA ASN A 124 -9.45 -9.40 -0.20
C ASN A 124 -9.47 -7.95 -0.68
N GLY A 125 -8.78 -7.03 0.02
CA GLY A 125 -8.85 -5.60 -0.22
C GLY A 125 -10.18 -4.99 0.25
N LEU A 126 -10.37 -3.70 -0.07
CA LEU A 126 -11.58 -2.96 0.27
C LEU A 126 -12.11 -2.24 -0.98
N ALA A 127 -13.29 -2.64 -1.45
CA ALA A 127 -13.96 -1.98 -2.56
C ALA A 127 -14.23 -0.50 -2.26
N PHE A 128 -14.23 0.33 -3.31
CA PHE A 128 -14.39 1.80 -3.21
C PHE A 128 -13.28 2.49 -2.40
N THR A 129 -12.13 1.85 -2.27
CA THR A 129 -10.89 2.42 -1.73
C THR A 129 -9.73 2.05 -2.64
N ALA A 130 -8.55 2.59 -2.35
CA ALA A 130 -7.31 2.19 -3.03
C ALA A 130 -6.70 0.89 -2.48
N MET A 131 -7.26 0.26 -1.44
CA MET A 131 -6.69 -0.93 -0.80
C MET A 131 -6.93 -2.19 -1.65
N PRO A 132 -5.89 -2.76 -2.30
CA PRO A 132 -6.05 -3.92 -3.16
C PRO A 132 -6.15 -5.22 -2.34
N GLY A 133 -6.63 -6.28 -2.98
CA GLY A 133 -6.55 -7.64 -2.44
C GLY A 133 -5.27 -8.33 -2.89
N PHE A 134 -4.63 -9.06 -1.97
CA PHE A 134 -3.34 -9.71 -2.18
C PHE A 134 -3.40 -11.24 -2.39
N ALA A 135 -4.60 -11.84 -2.42
CA ALA A 135 -4.79 -13.28 -2.58
C ALA A 135 -4.17 -13.89 -3.85
N SER A 136 -4.00 -13.10 -4.92
CA SER A 136 -3.38 -13.57 -6.17
C SER A 136 -1.84 -13.49 -6.15
N GLN A 137 -1.27 -12.76 -5.19
CA GLN A 137 0.17 -12.47 -5.10
C GLN A 137 0.84 -13.24 -3.95
N TYR A 138 0.08 -13.55 -2.89
CA TYR A 138 0.60 -14.18 -1.68
C TYR A 138 -0.24 -15.40 -1.30
N ALA A 139 0.44 -16.44 -0.82
CA ALA A 139 -0.24 -17.54 -0.16
C ALA A 139 -0.76 -17.08 1.21
N ASP A 140 -1.78 -17.75 1.73
CA ASP A 140 -2.38 -17.40 3.03
C ASP A 140 -1.35 -17.32 4.16
N ILE A 141 -0.37 -18.23 4.18
CA ILE A 141 0.68 -18.21 5.20
C ILE A 141 1.54 -16.94 5.15
N ASP A 142 1.75 -16.38 3.96
CA ASP A 142 2.54 -15.15 3.78
C ASP A 142 1.71 -13.92 4.17
N ILE A 143 0.39 -13.95 3.94
CA ILE A 143 -0.52 -12.89 4.43
C ILE A 143 -0.57 -12.89 5.96
N TRP A 144 -0.61 -14.06 6.60
CA TRP A 144 -0.50 -14.16 8.07
C TRP A 144 0.81 -13.61 8.62
N ASP A 145 1.89 -13.77 7.87
CA ASP A 145 3.21 -13.25 8.26
C ASP A 145 3.26 -11.72 8.12
N LEU A 146 2.64 -11.16 7.07
CA LEU A 146 2.41 -9.71 6.95
C LEU A 146 1.57 -9.15 8.10
N VAL A 147 0.51 -9.86 8.52
CA VAL A 147 -0.30 -9.47 9.70
C VAL A 147 0.56 -9.49 10.96
N SER A 148 1.41 -10.51 11.13
CA SER A 148 2.34 -10.61 12.26
C SER A 148 3.37 -9.46 12.26
N TYR A 149 3.91 -9.10 11.09
CA TYR A 149 4.79 -7.94 10.95
C TYR A 149 4.09 -6.62 11.29
N LEU A 150 2.84 -6.45 10.83
CA LEU A 150 2.04 -5.29 11.20
C LEU A 150 1.84 -5.19 12.72
N ARG A 151 1.55 -6.31 13.41
CA ARG A 151 1.47 -6.31 14.89
C ARG A 151 2.77 -5.90 15.53
N ALA A 152 3.89 -6.39 15.02
CA ALA A 152 5.20 -6.02 15.50
C ALA A 152 5.53 -4.53 15.26
N LEU A 153 4.99 -3.90 14.21
CA LEU A 153 5.06 -2.45 14.01
C LEU A 153 4.16 -1.67 14.98
N GLN A 154 2.98 -2.21 15.30
CA GLN A 154 2.02 -1.61 16.23
C GLN A 154 2.50 -1.61 17.68
N ASP A 155 3.18 -2.68 18.12
CA ASP A 155 3.74 -2.83 19.47
C ASP A 155 5.18 -2.30 19.61
N GLY A 156 5.84 -2.00 18.48
CA GLY A 156 7.18 -1.45 18.42
C GLY A 156 8.31 -2.49 18.55
N SER A 157 8.00 -3.78 18.51
CA SER A 157 8.98 -4.87 18.54
C SER A 157 9.71 -5.06 17.20
N ALA A 158 9.09 -4.68 16.07
CA ALA A 158 9.75 -4.62 14.77
C ALA A 158 10.23 -3.20 14.45
N ARG A 159 11.43 -3.11 13.88
CA ARG A 159 11.96 -1.86 13.34
C ARG A 159 11.57 -1.73 11.87
N PRO A 160 10.97 -0.60 11.44
CA PRO A 160 10.73 -0.33 10.03
C PRO A 160 12.01 -0.45 9.20
N LEU A 161 11.93 -1.07 8.03
CA LEU A 161 13.03 -1.01 7.07
C LEU A 161 13.23 0.44 6.61
N SER A 162 14.48 0.88 6.65
CA SER A 162 14.88 2.21 6.22
C SER A 162 15.62 2.08 4.90
N ILE A 163 14.95 2.43 3.80
CA ILE A 163 15.57 2.46 2.48
C ILE A 163 16.38 3.75 2.33
N PRO A 164 17.68 3.69 1.99
CA PRO A 164 18.47 4.89 1.77
C PRO A 164 17.87 5.75 0.65
N ALA A 165 17.80 7.07 0.87
CA ALA A 165 17.37 8.00 -0.16
C ALA A 165 18.52 8.28 -1.15
N PRO A 166 18.23 8.50 -2.44
CA PRO A 166 19.26 8.84 -3.42
C PRO A 166 19.89 10.20 -3.12
N ALA A 167 21.22 10.26 -3.09
CA ALA A 167 21.97 11.51 -3.03
C ALA A 167 21.88 12.26 -4.38
N THR A 168 22.05 13.58 -4.36
CA THR A 168 22.01 14.43 -5.56
C THR A 168 22.96 13.94 -6.66
N ALA A 169 24.15 13.47 -6.28
CA ALA A 169 25.13 12.95 -7.25
C ALA A 169 24.64 11.67 -7.95
N GLN A 170 23.92 10.78 -7.25
CA GLN A 170 23.35 9.56 -7.84
C GLN A 170 22.23 9.89 -8.82
N LEU A 171 21.38 10.88 -8.47
CA LEU A 171 20.35 11.38 -9.38
C LEU A 171 20.95 12.09 -10.60
N ALA A 172 22.02 12.87 -10.42
CA ALA A 172 22.71 13.55 -11.52
C ALA A 172 23.43 12.58 -12.47
N PHE A 173 23.82 11.39 -12.00
CA PHE A 173 24.39 10.35 -12.84
C PHE A 173 23.37 9.74 -13.81
N ALA A 174 22.08 9.77 -13.46
CA ALA A 174 21.01 9.25 -14.29
C ALA A 174 20.77 10.14 -15.50
N ASP A 175 21.20 9.68 -16.68
CA ASP A 175 21.07 10.39 -17.94
C ASP A 175 20.55 9.45 -19.04
N PRO A 176 19.32 9.65 -19.55
CA PRO A 176 18.75 8.81 -20.60
C PRO A 176 19.46 8.96 -21.95
N ARG A 177 20.35 9.94 -22.12
CA ARG A 177 21.15 10.16 -23.34
C ARG A 177 22.63 9.78 -23.15
N GLY A 178 23.00 9.33 -21.96
CA GLY A 178 24.37 8.95 -21.62
C GLY A 178 24.77 7.56 -22.09
N GLY A 179 25.86 7.05 -21.49
CA GLY A 179 26.31 5.67 -21.66
C GLY A 179 25.36 4.65 -21.01
N ALA A 180 25.59 3.35 -21.26
CA ALA A 180 24.69 2.28 -20.82
C ALA A 180 24.36 2.33 -19.31
N ALA A 181 25.35 2.53 -18.44
CA ALA A 181 25.12 2.64 -17.00
C ALA A 181 24.33 3.90 -16.60
N GLN A 182 24.48 5.02 -17.31
CA GLN A 182 23.72 6.24 -17.04
C GLN A 182 22.26 6.10 -17.47
N ARG A 183 22.02 5.46 -18.63
CA ARG A 183 20.66 5.12 -19.08
C ARG A 183 20.02 4.10 -18.15
N GLY A 184 20.79 3.11 -17.68
CA GLY A 184 20.36 2.13 -16.70
C GLY A 184 19.98 2.77 -15.37
N ALA A 185 20.75 3.75 -14.90
CA ALA A 185 20.40 4.55 -13.73
C ALA A 185 19.10 5.34 -13.94
N ALA A 186 18.91 5.93 -15.12
CA ALA A 186 17.66 6.62 -15.46
C ALA A 186 16.46 5.67 -15.39
N VAL A 187 16.56 4.46 -15.95
CA VAL A 187 15.53 3.43 -15.85
C VAL A 187 15.32 3.02 -14.38
N TYR A 188 16.40 2.74 -13.63
CA TYR A 188 16.34 2.29 -12.24
C TYR A 188 15.60 3.26 -11.33
N PHE A 189 15.89 4.57 -11.44
CA PHE A 189 15.20 5.58 -10.65
C PHE A 189 13.78 5.84 -11.14
N ALA A 190 13.56 5.91 -12.46
CA ALA A 190 12.24 6.17 -13.03
C ALA A 190 11.24 5.02 -12.79
N ALA A 191 11.71 3.78 -12.83
CA ALA A 191 10.93 2.58 -12.53
C ALA A 191 10.69 2.38 -11.02
N GLY A 192 11.30 3.23 -10.17
CA GLY A 192 11.14 3.19 -8.72
C GLY A 192 11.93 2.08 -8.03
N CYS A 193 12.89 1.43 -8.71
CA CYS A 193 13.68 0.33 -8.12
C CYS A 193 14.40 0.77 -6.84
N ALA A 194 14.92 2.01 -6.84
CA ALA A 194 15.59 2.60 -5.68
C ALA A 194 14.72 2.74 -4.43
N ALA A 195 13.38 2.78 -4.59
CA ALA A 195 12.46 2.92 -3.46
C ALA A 195 12.40 1.68 -2.55
N CYS A 196 12.86 0.52 -3.04
CA CYS A 196 13.00 -0.70 -2.25
C CYS A 196 14.46 -1.13 -2.15
N HIS A 197 15.19 -1.13 -3.28
CA HIS A 197 16.54 -1.67 -3.36
C HIS A 197 17.65 -0.67 -2.99
N GLY A 198 17.31 0.57 -2.62
CA GLY A 198 18.26 1.65 -2.38
C GLY A 198 18.88 2.20 -3.66
N PRO A 199 19.52 3.38 -3.63
CA PRO A 199 20.05 4.03 -4.83
C PRO A 199 21.20 3.29 -5.49
N VAL A 200 21.90 2.40 -4.77
CA VAL A 200 23.02 1.61 -5.31
C VAL A 200 22.92 0.13 -4.94
N GLY A 201 21.70 -0.39 -4.78
CA GLY A 201 21.50 -1.78 -4.35
C GLY A 201 21.75 -2.00 -2.85
N ASP A 202 21.85 -0.93 -2.07
CA ASP A 202 22.10 -0.89 -0.62
C ASP A 202 20.82 -0.97 0.23
N GLY A 203 19.75 -1.52 -0.34
CA GLY A 203 18.53 -1.86 0.38
C GLY A 203 18.83 -2.85 1.53
N PRO A 204 18.14 -2.73 2.68
CA PRO A 204 18.33 -3.63 3.82
C PRO A 204 17.74 -5.03 3.55
N ALA A 205 18.15 -6.01 4.35
CA ALA A 205 17.65 -7.38 4.30
C ALA A 205 17.77 -7.99 2.88
N ASP A 206 16.72 -8.67 2.41
CA ASP A 206 16.61 -9.30 1.10
C ASP A 206 16.34 -8.32 -0.05
N LEU A 207 16.32 -7.00 0.22
CA LEU A 207 16.21 -5.96 -0.82
C LEU A 207 17.57 -5.56 -1.41
N ALA A 208 18.70 -6.02 -0.87
CA ALA A 208 20.01 -5.69 -1.41
C ALA A 208 20.24 -6.28 -2.81
N ILE A 209 20.90 -5.53 -3.70
CA ILE A 209 21.31 -6.02 -5.03
C ILE A 209 22.85 -6.04 -5.07
N PRO A 210 23.50 -7.22 -4.99
CA PRO A 210 24.96 -7.33 -4.82
C PRO A 210 25.76 -7.10 -6.13
N GLY A 211 25.20 -6.36 -7.08
CA GLY A 211 25.84 -6.07 -8.36
C GLY A 211 25.62 -7.10 -9.46
N ARG A 212 24.61 -7.96 -9.32
CA ARG A 212 24.16 -8.86 -10.40
C ARG A 212 22.65 -8.70 -10.60
N LEU A 213 22.26 -8.42 -11.83
CA LEU A 213 20.85 -8.38 -12.21
C LEU A 213 20.35 -9.74 -12.67
N GLU A 214 19.39 -10.30 -11.94
CA GLU A 214 18.64 -11.50 -12.32
C GLU A 214 17.43 -11.11 -13.19
N ILE A 215 17.50 -11.44 -14.48
CA ILE A 215 16.46 -11.04 -15.46
C ILE A 215 15.09 -11.58 -15.06
N LEU A 216 15.03 -12.85 -14.68
CA LEU A 216 13.76 -13.52 -14.37
C LEU A 216 13.06 -12.82 -13.21
N VAL A 217 13.80 -12.41 -12.19
CA VAL A 217 13.26 -11.67 -11.04
C VAL A 217 12.64 -10.34 -11.48
N VAL A 218 13.28 -9.58 -12.38
CA VAL A 218 12.71 -8.33 -12.92
C VAL A 218 11.47 -8.60 -13.78
N ARG A 219 11.50 -9.65 -14.60
CA ARG A 219 10.45 -9.97 -15.58
C ARG A 219 9.22 -10.63 -14.98
N GLU A 220 9.38 -11.37 -13.90
CA GLU A 220 8.30 -12.11 -13.25
C GLU A 220 7.83 -11.40 -11.98
N GLY A 221 8.68 -10.59 -11.36
CA GLY A 221 8.44 -10.02 -10.04
C GLY A 221 8.54 -11.08 -8.95
N GLY A 222 8.02 -10.77 -7.77
CA GLY A 222 8.05 -11.67 -6.63
C GLY A 222 7.21 -11.16 -5.47
N ARG A 223 7.50 -11.64 -4.26
CA ARG A 223 6.84 -11.18 -3.03
C ARG A 223 7.17 -9.71 -2.78
N GLY A 224 6.25 -8.83 -3.13
CA GLY A 224 6.40 -7.38 -2.99
C GLY A 224 7.14 -6.71 -4.15
N MET A 225 7.89 -7.46 -4.95
CA MET A 225 8.54 -6.92 -6.14
C MET A 225 7.58 -6.90 -7.34
N PRO A 226 7.28 -5.72 -7.92
CA PRO A 226 6.42 -5.62 -9.10
C PRO A 226 7.01 -6.36 -10.31
N LYS A 227 6.13 -6.82 -11.19
CA LYS A 227 6.50 -7.39 -12.49
C LYS A 227 6.80 -6.28 -13.51
N TYR A 228 7.97 -6.32 -14.14
CA TYR A 228 8.35 -5.41 -15.22
C TYR A 228 8.42 -6.15 -16.57
N GLY A 229 7.27 -6.24 -17.25
CA GLY A 229 7.17 -6.82 -18.59
C GLY A 229 7.80 -5.96 -19.69
N LEU A 230 7.74 -6.44 -20.92
CA LEU A 230 8.22 -5.71 -22.12
C LEU A 230 7.45 -4.40 -22.36
N ASP A 231 6.25 -4.29 -21.82
CA ASP A 231 5.41 -3.08 -21.83
C ASP A 231 5.92 -1.98 -20.87
N ARG A 232 6.78 -2.34 -19.91
CA ARG A 232 7.33 -1.42 -18.91
C ARG A 232 8.82 -1.16 -19.08
N ILE A 233 9.59 -2.21 -19.41
CA ILE A 233 11.03 -2.14 -19.61
C ILE A 233 11.35 -2.97 -20.86
N SER A 234 11.82 -2.33 -21.93
CA SER A 234 12.27 -3.01 -23.14
C SER A 234 13.53 -3.85 -22.91
N GLU A 235 13.90 -4.70 -23.86
CA GLU A 235 15.15 -5.47 -23.77
C GLU A 235 16.41 -4.57 -23.77
N ILE A 236 16.34 -3.42 -24.46
CA ILE A 236 17.43 -2.44 -24.47
C ILE A 236 17.57 -1.80 -23.10
N GLU A 237 16.45 -1.35 -22.51
CA GLU A 237 16.44 -0.77 -21.16
C GLU A 237 16.87 -1.78 -20.10
N LEU A 238 16.52 -3.06 -20.26
CA LEU A 238 16.97 -4.12 -19.36
C LEU A 238 18.49 -4.34 -19.46
N ALA A 239 19.07 -4.26 -20.66
CA ALA A 239 20.51 -4.34 -20.84
C ALA A 239 21.23 -3.12 -20.21
N ASP A 240 20.67 -1.93 -20.35
CA ASP A 240 21.18 -0.72 -19.69
C ASP A 240 21.06 -0.84 -18.16
N LEU A 241 19.93 -1.34 -17.64
CA LEU A 241 19.71 -1.59 -16.21
C LEU A 241 20.76 -2.56 -15.64
N ARG A 242 21.09 -3.63 -16.38
CA ARG A 242 22.19 -4.54 -16.02
C ARG A 242 23.51 -3.79 -15.89
N ALA A 243 23.86 -2.96 -16.87
CA ALA A 243 25.10 -2.19 -16.86
C ALA A 243 25.18 -1.25 -15.65
N TYR A 244 24.05 -0.70 -15.19
CA TYR A 244 24.02 0.09 -13.96
C TYR A 244 24.16 -0.78 -12.70
N VAL A 245 23.43 -1.88 -12.61
CA VAL A 245 23.50 -2.79 -11.45
C VAL A 245 24.90 -3.35 -11.26
N GLU A 246 25.62 -3.69 -12.34
CA GLU A 246 27.01 -4.14 -12.27
C GLU A 246 27.94 -3.13 -11.57
N THR A 247 27.59 -1.83 -11.53
CA THR A 247 28.36 -0.80 -10.80
C THR A 247 28.24 -0.90 -9.27
N PHE A 248 27.30 -1.71 -8.76
CA PHE A 248 27.10 -1.91 -7.33
C PHE A 248 28.09 -2.94 -6.76
N ALA A 249 28.71 -3.76 -7.61
CA ALA A 249 29.63 -4.80 -7.17
C ALA A 249 30.79 -4.24 -6.34
N GLY A 250 31.01 -4.80 -5.15
CA GLY A 250 32.09 -4.41 -4.24
C GLY A 250 31.85 -3.13 -3.44
N ARG A 251 30.59 -2.67 -3.36
CA ARG A 251 30.16 -1.58 -2.46
C ARG A 251 29.49 -2.10 -1.20
#